data_AF-A0A2T2RRH5-F1
#
_entry.id   AF-A0A2T2RRH5-F1
#
_cell.length_a   1.000
_cell.length_b   1.000
_cell.length_c   1.000
_cell.angle_alpha   90.00
_cell.angle_beta   90.00
_cell.angle_gamma   90.00
#
_symmetry.space_group_name_H-M   'P 1'
#
loop_
_entity.id
_entity.type
_entity.pdbx_description
1 polymer ?
#
loop_
_entity_poly.entity_id
_entity_poly.type
_entity_poly.pdbx_seq_one_letter_code
_entity_poly.pdbx_strand_id
1 'polypeptide(L)'
;MLVADYSAAKRRTAATVGQFRQTAFNQTAVNLRRWFDEVFESGWQTVEAILGTNQKNLILVRQRTQDQANVKRAKLIDLGMEVGEQPVVLLIAITQENEETVSILVQLRPVSGQTYLPSQIKLIMLSGSSEALQETQSRNQDNYIQLKRFQCQAGDSFSIQVALDEISVTEDFVV
;
A
#
# COMPACT_ATOMS: atom_id res chain seq x y z
N MET A 1 55.01 22.04 42.28
CA MET A 1 55.25 22.47 40.89
C MET A 1 55.71 21.27 40.08
N LEU A 2 54.79 20.61 39.39
CA LEU A 2 54.96 19.96 38.08
C LEU A 2 53.62 19.28 37.74
N VAL A 3 53.06 19.73 36.62
CA VAL A 3 51.77 19.36 36.06
C VAL A 3 51.98 18.10 35.21
N ALA A 4 51.04 17.15 35.26
CA ALA A 4 50.92 16.12 34.26
C ALA A 4 49.44 15.89 33.95
N ASP A 5 48.98 16.54 32.88
CA ASP A 5 47.78 16.17 32.15
C ASP A 5 47.95 14.77 31.55
N TYR A 6 46.95 13.91 31.72
CA TYR A 6 46.71 12.81 30.79
C TYR A 6 45.22 12.52 30.71
N SER A 7 44.62 12.96 29.60
CA SER A 7 43.27 12.63 29.18
C SER A 7 43.17 11.18 28.74
N ALA A 8 42.12 10.46 29.15
CA ALA A 8 41.76 9.18 28.55
C ALA A 8 40.23 9.00 28.44
N ALA A 9 39.76 9.21 27.22
CA ALA A 9 38.72 8.48 26.49
C ALA A 9 37.60 7.72 27.24
N LYS A 10 36.37 8.23 27.08
CA LYS A 10 35.29 7.65 26.24
C LYS A 10 34.92 6.17 26.51
N ARG A 11 33.79 5.94 27.19
CA ARG A 11 32.91 4.77 26.93
C ARG A 11 31.45 5.20 26.95
N ARG A 12 30.89 5.30 25.74
CA ARG A 12 29.45 5.34 25.46
C ARG A 12 28.97 3.89 25.47
N THR A 13 28.00 3.55 26.30
CA THR A 13 27.26 2.28 26.17
C THR A 13 25.96 2.63 25.45
N ALA A 14 26.00 2.61 24.11
CA ALA A 14 24.78 2.65 23.30
C ALA A 14 24.26 1.22 23.18
N ALA A 15 23.02 1.01 23.59
CA ALA A 15 22.31 -0.24 23.41
C ALA A 15 22.21 -0.57 21.92
N THR A 16 22.54 -1.81 21.58
CA THR A 16 22.41 -2.39 20.25
C THR A 16 20.95 -2.36 19.81
N VAL A 17 20.61 -1.44 18.91
CA VAL A 17 19.36 -1.49 18.15
C VAL A 17 19.46 -2.67 17.20
N GLY A 18 18.57 -3.65 17.36
CA GLY A 18 18.40 -4.75 16.42
C GLY A 18 18.05 -4.18 15.06
N GLN A 19 18.94 -4.37 14.09
CA GLN A 19 18.68 -4.05 12.69
C GLN A 19 17.63 -5.04 12.16
N PHE A 20 16.39 -4.57 11.99
CA PHE A 20 15.41 -5.28 11.19
C PHE A 20 15.94 -5.30 9.75
N ARG A 21 16.24 -6.51 9.27
CA ARG A 21 16.62 -6.76 7.89
C ARG A 21 15.39 -6.49 7.02
N GLN A 22 15.38 -5.32 6.37
CA GLN A 22 14.48 -5.06 5.27
C GLN A 22 14.94 -5.94 4.10
N THR A 23 14.23 -7.03 3.84
CA THR A 23 14.41 -7.84 2.63
C THR A 23 14.14 -6.95 1.42
N ALA A 24 15.20 -6.52 0.75
CA ALA A 24 15.12 -5.79 -0.51
C ALA A 24 14.61 -6.74 -1.61
N PHE A 25 13.30 -6.76 -1.81
CA PHE A 25 12.75 -7.15 -3.11
C PHE A 25 12.86 -5.92 -4.01
N ASN A 26 13.58 -6.03 -5.13
CA ASN A 26 13.65 -5.03 -6.20
C ASN A 26 12.24 -4.84 -6.80
N GLN A 27 11.35 -4.16 -6.08
CA GLN A 27 10.06 -3.76 -6.60
C GLN A 27 10.28 -2.52 -7.45
N THR A 28 10.22 -2.69 -8.77
CA THR A 28 10.00 -1.57 -9.67
C THR A 28 8.63 -0.97 -9.35
N ALA A 29 8.59 0.33 -9.04
CA ALA A 29 7.36 1.04 -8.74
C ALA A 29 6.31 0.80 -9.84
N VAL A 30 5.05 0.66 -9.41
CA VAL A 30 3.88 0.45 -10.26
C VAL A 30 3.57 1.75 -10.99
N ASN A 31 3.54 1.72 -12.32
CA ASN A 31 3.21 2.88 -13.13
C ASN A 31 1.72 2.91 -13.45
N LEU A 32 0.98 3.79 -12.79
CA LEU A 32 -0.48 3.85 -12.93
C LEU A 32 -0.95 4.38 -14.28
N ARG A 33 -0.12 5.15 -15.01
CA ARG A 33 -0.46 5.57 -16.37
C ARG A 33 -0.49 4.41 -17.35
N ARG A 34 0.45 3.47 -17.23
CA ARG A 34 0.53 2.28 -18.10
C ARG A 34 -0.70 1.38 -18.00
N TRP A 35 -1.43 1.47 -16.89
CA TRP A 35 -2.67 0.72 -16.72
C TRP A 35 -3.75 1.13 -17.72
N PHE A 36 -3.77 2.39 -18.18
CA PHE A 36 -4.68 2.85 -19.24
C PHE A 36 -4.35 2.22 -20.60
N ASP A 37 -3.11 1.79 -20.82
CA ASP A 37 -2.64 1.07 -22.00
C ASP A 37 -2.72 -0.47 -21.84
N GLU A 38 -3.45 -0.94 -20.82
CA GLU A 38 -3.56 -2.36 -20.47
C GLU A 38 -2.23 -3.07 -20.14
N VAL A 39 -1.22 -2.30 -19.70
CA VAL A 39 0.07 -2.83 -19.25
C VAL A 39 0.10 -2.83 -17.72
N PHE A 40 0.33 -4.00 -17.12
CA PHE A 40 0.28 -4.21 -15.67
C PHE A 40 1.54 -4.88 -15.14
N GLU A 41 2.00 -4.44 -13.97
CA GLU A 41 3.12 -5.02 -13.25
C GLU A 41 2.75 -6.39 -12.63
N SER A 42 3.77 -7.20 -12.36
CA SER A 42 3.60 -8.54 -11.81
C SER A 42 2.80 -8.53 -10.49
N GLY A 43 1.83 -9.44 -10.39
CA GLY A 43 0.96 -9.57 -9.22
C GLY A 43 -0.33 -8.76 -9.28
N TRP A 44 -0.41 -7.74 -10.15
CA TRP A 44 -1.64 -7.01 -10.41
C TRP A 44 -2.51 -7.76 -11.42
N GLN A 45 -3.72 -8.09 -10.99
CA GLN A 45 -4.68 -8.88 -11.77
C GLN A 45 -6.04 -8.18 -11.83
N THR A 46 -6.96 -8.72 -12.63
CA THR A 46 -8.35 -8.28 -12.62
C THR A 46 -8.99 -8.57 -11.25
N VAL A 47 -9.96 -7.77 -10.84
CA VAL A 47 -10.67 -7.98 -9.56
C VAL A 47 -11.35 -9.35 -9.55
N GLU A 48 -11.89 -9.74 -10.70
CA GLU A 48 -12.56 -11.01 -10.95
C GLU A 48 -11.64 -12.23 -10.77
N ALA A 49 -10.37 -12.11 -11.18
CA ALA A 49 -9.41 -13.21 -11.06
C ALA A 49 -9.08 -13.52 -9.59
N ILE A 50 -9.08 -12.51 -8.71
CA ILE A 50 -8.74 -12.67 -7.29
C ILE A 50 -9.99 -12.92 -6.43
N LEU A 51 -11.06 -12.17 -6.65
CA LEU A 51 -12.25 -12.17 -5.80
C LEU A 51 -13.41 -13.01 -6.34
N GLY A 52 -13.30 -13.47 -7.59
CA GLY A 52 -14.34 -14.21 -8.29
C GLY A 52 -15.34 -13.32 -9.04
N THR A 53 -16.02 -13.89 -10.03
CA THR A 53 -16.91 -13.18 -10.96
C THR A 53 -18.16 -12.59 -10.32
N ASN A 54 -18.55 -13.04 -9.13
CA ASN A 54 -19.70 -12.50 -8.39
C ASN A 54 -19.36 -11.15 -7.72
N GLN A 55 -18.08 -10.78 -7.68
CA GLN A 55 -17.56 -9.59 -6.99
C GLN A 55 -17.17 -8.45 -7.95
N LYS A 56 -17.61 -8.48 -9.21
CA LYS A 56 -17.33 -7.47 -10.25
C LYS A 56 -17.68 -6.03 -9.85
N ASN A 57 -18.66 -5.83 -8.96
CA ASN A 57 -19.21 -4.51 -8.62
C ASN A 57 -18.71 -3.94 -7.28
N LEU A 58 -17.67 -4.52 -6.68
CA LEU A 58 -17.24 -4.13 -5.33
C LEU A 58 -16.68 -2.71 -5.22
N ILE A 59 -16.14 -2.16 -6.31
CA ILE A 59 -15.76 -0.75 -6.38
C ILE A 59 -16.65 -0.02 -7.37
N LEU A 60 -17.45 0.89 -6.84
CA LEU A 60 -18.15 1.90 -7.62
C LEU A 60 -17.29 3.15 -7.73
N VAL A 61 -16.54 3.23 -8.83
CA VAL A 61 -15.99 4.50 -9.28
C VAL A 61 -17.09 5.20 -10.06
N ARG A 62 -17.49 6.40 -9.63
CA ARG A 62 -18.43 7.21 -10.39
C ARG A 62 -17.70 7.78 -11.61
N GLN A 63 -18.02 7.27 -12.80
CA GLN A 63 -17.68 7.96 -14.04
C GLN A 63 -18.49 9.25 -14.09
N ARG A 64 -17.81 10.39 -14.13
CA ARG A 64 -18.44 11.70 -14.26
C ARG A 64 -18.88 11.98 -15.70
N THR A 65 -18.15 11.41 -16.67
CA THR A 65 -18.46 11.48 -18.11
C THR A 65 -18.26 10.11 -18.76
N GLN A 66 -18.87 9.92 -19.93
CA GLN A 66 -18.82 8.66 -20.69
C GLN A 66 -17.42 8.36 -21.25
N ASP A 67 -16.56 9.38 -21.37
CA ASP A 67 -15.22 9.29 -21.93
C ASP A 67 -14.12 9.04 -20.88
N GLN A 68 -14.47 8.92 -19.59
CA GLN A 68 -13.49 8.68 -18.54
C GLN A 68 -13.00 7.22 -18.54
N ALA A 69 -11.75 7.03 -18.96
CA ALA A 69 -11.04 5.77 -18.82
C ALA A 69 -10.91 5.41 -17.34
N ASN A 70 -11.34 4.20 -17.00
CA ASN A 70 -11.36 3.68 -15.64
C ASN A 70 -10.78 2.27 -15.62
N VAL A 71 -9.76 2.07 -14.81
CA VAL A 71 -9.07 0.80 -14.69
C VAL A 71 -9.08 0.37 -13.23
N LYS A 72 -9.39 -0.90 -12.99
CA LYS A 72 -9.39 -1.53 -11.66
C LYS A 72 -8.46 -2.72 -11.67
N ARG A 73 -7.55 -2.76 -10.72
CA ARG A 73 -6.65 -3.90 -10.51
C ARG A 73 -6.59 -4.24 -9.04
N ALA A 74 -6.34 -5.51 -8.81
CA ALA A 74 -6.21 -6.06 -7.47
C ALA A 74 -4.90 -6.83 -7.38
N LYS A 75 -4.30 -6.83 -6.19
CA LYS A 75 -3.11 -7.60 -5.84
C LYS A 75 -3.38 -8.32 -4.52
N LEU A 76 -3.00 -9.60 -4.47
CA LEU A 76 -3.03 -10.37 -3.24
C LEU A 76 -1.81 -9.98 -2.40
N ILE A 77 -2.06 -9.55 -1.17
CA ILE A 77 -1.04 -9.19 -0.19
C ILE A 77 -1.02 -10.27 0.88
N ASP A 78 0.12 -10.92 1.00
CA ASP A 78 0.43 -11.85 2.07
C ASP A 78 1.32 -11.13 3.08
N LEU A 79 0.84 -11.01 4.33
CA LEU A 79 1.57 -10.36 5.41
C LEU A 79 2.49 -11.33 6.17
N GLY A 80 2.46 -12.63 5.86
CA GLY A 80 3.29 -13.63 6.55
C GLY A 80 2.49 -14.79 7.11
N MET A 81 3.21 -15.86 7.46
CA MET A 81 2.63 -17.18 7.77
C MET A 81 2.67 -17.56 9.26
N GLU A 82 2.61 -16.62 10.21
CA GLU A 82 2.32 -17.01 11.59
C GLU A 82 0.82 -17.38 11.70
N VAL A 83 0.56 -18.67 11.48
CA VAL A 83 -0.70 -19.43 11.69
C VAL A 83 -1.89 -18.56 12.11
N GLY A 84 -2.58 -17.95 11.14
CA GLY A 84 -3.80 -17.18 11.39
C GLY A 84 -3.92 -15.90 10.57
N GLU A 85 -2.81 -15.37 10.07
CA GLU A 85 -2.81 -14.20 9.18
C GLU A 85 -3.31 -14.60 7.79
N GLN A 86 -4.52 -14.16 7.46
CA GLN A 86 -5.13 -14.43 6.17
C GLN A 86 -4.63 -13.39 5.16
N PRO A 87 -4.30 -13.80 3.92
CA PRO A 87 -3.99 -12.83 2.88
C PRO A 87 -5.17 -11.88 2.67
N VAL A 88 -4.85 -10.66 2.26
CA VAL A 88 -5.82 -9.62 1.96
C VAL A 88 -5.65 -9.15 0.52
N VAL A 89 -6.67 -8.49 -0.01
CA VAL A 89 -6.70 -8.01 -1.39
C VAL A 89 -6.58 -6.50 -1.38
N LEU A 90 -5.46 -5.99 -1.88
CA LEU A 90 -5.27 -4.58 -2.18
C LEU A 90 -5.88 -4.30 -3.55
N LEU A 91 -6.88 -3.42 -3.59
CA LEU A 91 -7.58 -3.03 -4.80
C LEU A 91 -7.34 -1.55 -5.08
N ILE A 92 -6.90 -1.25 -6.30
CA ILE A 92 -6.73 0.11 -6.79
C ILE A 92 -7.64 0.33 -8.00
N ALA A 93 -8.40 1.40 -7.95
CA ALA A 93 -9.17 1.89 -9.07
C ALA A 93 -8.68 3.30 -9.44
N ILE A 94 -8.36 3.49 -10.72
CA ILE A 94 -7.89 4.77 -11.26
C ILE A 94 -8.88 5.29 -12.30
N THR A 95 -8.99 6.61 -12.39
CA THR A 95 -9.79 7.30 -13.40
C THR A 95 -8.99 8.44 -13.97
N GLN A 96 -8.86 8.48 -15.29
CA GLN A 96 -8.24 9.59 -15.97
C GLN A 96 -9.21 10.79 -15.94
N GLU A 97 -8.83 11.86 -15.24
CA GLU A 97 -9.64 13.08 -15.17
C GLU A 97 -9.27 14.05 -16.31
N ASN A 98 -7.98 14.09 -16.67
CA ASN A 98 -7.42 14.78 -17.83
C ASN A 98 -6.03 14.19 -18.18
N GLU A 99 -5.24 14.84 -19.05
CA GLU A 99 -3.92 14.35 -19.47
C GLU A 99 -2.87 14.31 -18.34
N GLU A 100 -3.02 15.14 -17.32
CA GLU A 100 -2.06 15.28 -16.21
C GLU A 100 -2.56 14.62 -14.93
N THR A 101 -3.87 14.62 -14.69
CA THR A 101 -4.47 14.24 -13.41
C THR A 101 -5.15 12.87 -13.46
N VAL A 102 -4.78 12.01 -12.51
CA VAL A 102 -5.44 10.73 -12.24
C VAL A 102 -6.12 10.77 -10.88
N SER A 103 -7.40 10.38 -10.82
CA SER A 103 -8.08 10.14 -9.54
C SER A 103 -7.91 8.68 -9.11
N ILE A 104 -7.57 8.48 -7.83
CA ILE A 104 -7.18 7.17 -7.29
C ILE A 104 -8.07 6.82 -6.10
N LEU A 105 -8.53 5.58 -6.09
CA LEU A 105 -9.26 4.96 -4.98
C LEU A 105 -8.57 3.66 -4.58
N VAL A 106 -8.22 3.56 -3.29
CA VAL A 106 -7.52 2.40 -2.72
C VAL A 106 -8.40 1.74 -1.67
N GLN A 107 -8.63 0.44 -1.81
CA GLN A 107 -9.37 -0.39 -0.87
C GLN A 107 -8.54 -1.59 -0.43
N LEU A 108 -8.74 -2.00 0.82
CA LEU A 108 -8.31 -3.30 1.31
C LEU A 108 -9.54 -4.17 1.57
N ARG A 109 -9.50 -5.42 1.12
CA ARG A 109 -10.62 -6.37 1.20
C ARG A 109 -10.16 -7.75 1.68
N PRO A 110 -11.04 -8.54 2.31
CA PRO A 110 -10.76 -9.94 2.55
C PRO A 110 -10.65 -10.70 1.21
N VAL A 111 -9.90 -11.80 1.21
CA VAL A 111 -9.85 -12.73 0.08
C VAL A 111 -11.17 -13.48 -0.11
N SER A 112 -11.36 -14.05 -1.31
CA SER A 112 -12.56 -14.85 -1.60
C SER A 112 -12.75 -15.97 -0.59
N GLY A 113 -13.99 -16.14 -0.11
CA GLY A 113 -14.34 -17.09 0.95
C GLY A 113 -14.25 -16.53 2.38
N GLN A 114 -13.67 -15.35 2.57
CA GLN A 114 -13.66 -14.63 3.85
C GLN A 114 -14.63 -13.44 3.82
N THR A 115 -15.28 -13.19 4.96
CA THR A 115 -16.30 -12.12 5.07
C THR A 115 -15.71 -10.81 5.57
N TYR A 116 -14.70 -10.87 6.44
CA TYR A 116 -14.18 -9.73 7.18
C TYR A 116 -12.66 -9.67 7.10
N LEU A 117 -12.13 -8.46 7.16
CA LEU A 117 -10.70 -8.23 7.30
C LEU A 117 -10.21 -8.70 8.67
N PRO A 118 -8.91 -9.04 8.79
CA PRO A 118 -8.26 -9.09 10.09
C PRO A 118 -8.50 -7.78 10.85
N SER A 119 -8.85 -7.88 12.14
CA SER A 119 -9.05 -6.69 12.98
C SER A 119 -7.73 -5.94 13.15
N GLN A 120 -7.79 -4.62 13.28
CA GLN A 120 -6.62 -3.75 13.46
C GLN A 120 -5.68 -3.63 12.25
N ILE A 121 -5.94 -4.30 11.12
CA ILE A 121 -5.16 -4.10 9.90
C ILE A 121 -5.28 -2.66 9.42
N LYS A 122 -4.15 -2.07 9.05
CA LYS A 122 -4.03 -0.69 8.60
C LYS A 122 -3.78 -0.63 7.10
N LEU A 123 -4.41 0.37 6.49
CA LEU A 123 -4.16 0.80 5.12
C LEU A 123 -3.67 2.25 5.19
N ILE A 124 -2.44 2.47 4.74
CA ILE A 124 -1.71 3.73 4.92
C ILE A 124 -1.20 4.21 3.57
N MET A 125 -1.37 5.50 3.28
CA MET A 125 -0.71 6.21 2.20
C MET A 125 0.50 6.95 2.74
N LEU A 126 1.66 6.69 2.16
CA LEU A 126 2.92 7.33 2.49
C LEU A 126 3.34 8.29 1.36
N SER A 127 3.97 9.41 1.72
CA SER A 127 4.67 10.28 0.79
C SER A 127 5.98 9.62 0.31
N GLY A 128 6.63 10.20 -0.70
CA GLY A 128 7.97 9.77 -1.13
C GLY A 128 9.05 9.87 -0.04
N SER A 129 8.83 10.61 1.05
CA SER A 129 9.70 10.66 2.23
C SER A 129 9.26 9.70 3.35
N SER A 130 8.37 8.75 3.06
CA SER A 130 7.80 7.79 4.02
C SER A 130 6.98 8.43 5.15
N GLU A 131 6.45 9.64 4.95
CA GLU A 131 5.54 10.29 5.90
C GLU A 131 4.10 9.83 5.63
N ALA A 132 3.36 9.47 6.68
CA ALA A 132 1.96 9.08 6.55
C ALA A 132 1.07 10.27 6.19
N LEU A 133 0.52 10.26 4.96
CA LEU A 133 -0.41 11.26 4.45
C LEU A 133 -1.86 10.89 4.78
N GLN A 134 -2.17 9.60 4.80
CA GLN A 134 -3.49 9.10 5.15
C GLN A 134 -3.41 7.71 5.78
N GLU A 135 -4.27 7.44 6.76
CA GLU A 135 -4.39 6.12 7.39
C GLU A 135 -5.87 5.79 7.64
N THR A 136 -6.21 4.51 7.50
CA THR A 136 -7.44 3.92 8.02
C THR A 136 -7.15 2.54 8.59
N GLN A 137 -7.93 2.12 9.58
CA GLN A 137 -7.74 0.87 10.30
C GLN A 137 -9.05 0.10 10.36
N SER A 138 -8.98 -1.22 10.17
CA SER A 138 -10.15 -2.08 10.30
C SER A 138 -10.57 -2.25 11.76
N ARG A 139 -11.87 -2.49 11.94
CA ARG A 139 -12.48 -2.96 13.18
C ARG A 139 -13.02 -4.37 12.96
N ASN A 140 -13.53 -4.95 14.03
CA ASN A 140 -14.25 -6.21 13.94
C ASN A 140 -15.40 -6.08 12.94
N GLN A 141 -15.51 -7.06 12.04
CA GLN A 141 -16.55 -7.16 11.01
C GLN A 141 -16.51 -6.11 9.88
N ASP A 142 -15.43 -5.34 9.74
CA ASP A 142 -15.24 -4.54 8.53
C ASP A 142 -14.93 -5.48 7.35
N ASN A 143 -15.80 -5.48 6.34
CA ASN A 143 -15.64 -6.28 5.11
C ASN A 143 -14.82 -5.55 4.03
N TYR A 144 -14.44 -4.29 4.28
CA TYR A 144 -13.40 -3.55 3.58
C TYR A 144 -13.02 -2.31 4.40
N ILE A 145 -11.84 -1.76 4.15
CA ILE A 145 -11.44 -0.40 4.54
C ILE A 145 -10.95 0.36 3.31
N GLN A 146 -11.00 1.69 3.35
CA GLN A 146 -10.71 2.53 2.19
C GLN A 146 -10.10 3.86 2.61
N LEU A 147 -9.09 4.30 1.86
CA LEU A 147 -8.61 5.67 1.94
C LEU A 147 -9.66 6.67 1.41
N LYS A 148 -9.50 7.95 1.73
CA LYS A 148 -10.28 8.99 1.05
C LYS A 148 -9.74 9.04 -0.37
N ARG A 149 -10.64 9.21 -1.35
CA ARG A 149 -10.22 9.38 -2.75
C ARG A 149 -9.28 10.58 -2.85
N PHE A 150 -8.21 10.43 -3.59
CA PHE A 150 -7.24 11.49 -3.86
C PHE A 150 -6.97 11.61 -5.36
N GLN A 151 -6.21 12.63 -5.73
CA GLN A 151 -5.78 12.91 -7.10
C GLN A 151 -4.28 13.11 -7.10
N CYS A 152 -3.64 12.65 -8.17
CA CYS A 152 -2.20 12.79 -8.40
C CYS A 152 -1.96 13.35 -9.80
N GLN A 153 -0.91 14.16 -9.92
CA GLN A 153 -0.40 14.67 -11.19
C GLN A 153 0.62 13.71 -11.80
N ALA A 154 0.93 13.90 -13.08
CA ALA A 154 2.01 13.20 -13.76
C ALA A 154 3.34 13.40 -13.01
N GLY A 155 4.04 12.30 -12.74
CA GLY A 155 5.32 12.29 -12.02
C GLY A 155 5.20 12.24 -10.50
N ASP A 156 4.00 12.38 -9.93
CA ASP A 156 3.80 12.20 -8.49
C ASP A 156 4.12 10.75 -8.11
N SER A 157 4.72 10.59 -6.92
CA SER A 157 5.03 9.28 -6.35
C SER A 157 4.49 9.17 -4.94
N PHE A 158 3.95 8.00 -4.61
CA PHE A 158 3.43 7.67 -3.29
C PHE A 158 3.56 6.18 -3.06
N SER A 159 3.44 5.76 -1.80
CA SER A 159 3.42 4.34 -1.46
C SER A 159 2.12 4.01 -0.73
N ILE A 160 1.62 2.80 -0.93
CA ILE A 160 0.53 2.23 -0.13
C ILE A 160 1.13 1.14 0.73
N GLN A 161 0.99 1.29 2.04
CA GLN A 161 1.42 0.30 3.02
C GLN A 161 0.20 -0.38 3.62
N VAL A 162 0.26 -1.71 3.68
CA VAL A 162 -0.66 -2.57 4.42
C VAL A 162 0.12 -3.09 5.62
N ALA A 163 -0.40 -2.86 6.83
CA ALA A 163 0.30 -3.24 8.06
C ALA A 163 -0.63 -3.93 9.06
N LEU A 164 -0.13 -4.96 9.72
CA LEU A 164 -0.76 -5.66 10.83
C LEU A 164 0.30 -5.91 11.89
N ASP A 165 0.05 -5.44 13.12
CA ASP A 165 1.02 -5.46 14.21
C ASP A 165 2.39 -4.90 13.79
N GLU A 166 3.45 -5.70 13.84
CA GLU A 166 4.83 -5.29 13.49
C GLU A 166 5.19 -5.61 12.03
N ILE A 167 4.27 -6.20 11.26
CA ILE A 167 4.52 -6.63 9.88
C ILE A 167 3.85 -5.67 8.91
N SER A 168 4.55 -5.36 7.81
CA SER A 168 3.99 -4.55 6.74
C SER A 168 4.51 -4.97 5.37
N VAL A 169 3.65 -4.75 4.37
CA VAL A 169 3.98 -4.82 2.95
C VAL A 169 3.68 -3.45 2.35
N THR A 170 4.61 -2.94 1.57
CA THR A 170 4.51 -1.64 0.91
C THR A 170 4.57 -1.84 -0.59
N GLU A 171 3.70 -1.15 -1.32
CA GLU A 171 3.73 -1.05 -2.78
C GLU A 171 4.02 0.41 -3.16
N ASP A 172 4.99 0.61 -4.03
CA ASP A 172 5.38 1.93 -4.53
C ASP A 172 4.69 2.24 -5.85
N PHE A 173 4.21 3.47 -6.02
CA PHE A 173 3.49 3.93 -7.20
C PHE A 173 4.10 5.20 -7.77
N VAL A 174 4.09 5.28 -9.09
CA VAL A 174 4.32 6.50 -9.87
C VAL A 174 3.12 6.75 -10.78
N VAL A 175 2.70 8.01 -10.88
CA VAL A 175 1.57 8.46 -11.70
C VAL A 175 2.04 9.09 -12.99
#